data_AF-A0A932STZ9-F1
#
_entry.id   AF-A0A932STZ9-F1
#
_cell.length_a   1.000
_cell.length_b   1.000
_cell.length_c   1.000
_cell.angle_alpha   90.00
_cell.angle_beta   90.00
_cell.angle_gamma   90.00
#
_symmetry.space_group_name_H-M   'P 1'
#
loop_
_entity.id
_entity.type
_entity.pdbx_description
1 polymer ?
#
loop_
_entity_poly.entity_id
_entity_poly.type
_entity_poly.pdbx_seq_one_letter_code
_entity_poly.pdbx_strand_id
1 'polypeptide(L)'
;MASEKRGARSAAIRQYLSEHPDAKPKEIVDGLKQAGVEVGVNLVSSIKYGKRSKKATVKAGRRGRAKVSGSEAIRRLLTKNPEAGPKAIRAKLAKKGINVSAGLISFVKFNFKKAGKAPSVRVAARRTAVRRAIAGSVSFDQLLAVKRVADSMGGAAQLRQALDMLAQLS
;
A
#
# COMPACT_ATOMS: atom_id res chain seq x y z
N MET A 1 -10.62 -27.05 19.33
CA MET A 1 -11.29 -25.78 19.68
C MET A 1 -11.35 -24.92 18.43
N ALA A 2 -12.54 -24.68 17.87
CA ALA A 2 -12.70 -23.86 16.67
C ALA A 2 -12.30 -22.41 16.98
N SER A 3 -11.27 -21.88 16.33
CA SER A 3 -10.93 -20.47 16.44
C SER A 3 -12.06 -19.65 15.83
N GLU A 4 -12.91 -19.06 16.66
CA GLU A 4 -13.89 -18.09 16.19
C GLU A 4 -13.20 -17.00 15.36
N LYS A 5 -13.85 -16.57 14.28
CA LYS A 5 -13.34 -15.52 13.40
C LYS A 5 -12.94 -14.31 14.25
N ARG A 6 -11.70 -13.82 14.11
CA ARG A 6 -11.11 -12.71 14.89
C ARG A 6 -12.01 -11.46 15.01
N GLY A 7 -12.92 -11.24 14.04
CA GLY A 7 -13.90 -10.16 14.07
C GLY A 7 -15.09 -10.37 15.02
N ALA A 8 -15.54 -11.61 15.24
CA ALA A 8 -16.72 -11.93 16.05
C ALA A 8 -16.55 -11.50 17.51
N ARG A 9 -15.42 -11.84 18.13
CA ARG A 9 -15.09 -11.45 19.52
C ARG A 9 -15.05 -9.93 19.71
N SER A 10 -14.50 -9.22 18.73
CA SER A 10 -14.45 -7.75 18.78
C SER A 10 -15.83 -7.11 18.59
N ALA A 11 -16.75 -7.77 17.87
CA ALA A 11 -18.13 -7.31 17.74
C ALA A 11 -18.90 -7.53 19.05
N ALA A 12 -18.77 -8.71 19.67
CA ALA A 12 -19.40 -9.03 20.95
C ALA A 12 -18.98 -8.05 22.07
N ILE A 13 -17.69 -7.71 22.16
CA ILE A 13 -17.21 -6.70 23.12
C ILE A 13 -17.87 -5.33 22.89
N ARG A 14 -18.04 -4.91 21.62
CA ARG A 14 -18.66 -3.61 21.31
C ARG A 14 -20.14 -3.60 21.66
N GLN A 15 -20.85 -4.70 21.42
CA GLN A 15 -22.26 -4.85 21.78
C GLN A 15 -22.44 -4.83 23.30
N TYR A 16 -21.61 -5.58 24.03
CA TYR A 16 -21.63 -5.57 25.49
C TYR A 16 -21.32 -4.17 26.07
N LEU A 17 -20.36 -3.45 25.50
CA LEU A 17 -20.04 -2.08 25.90
C LEU A 17 -21.13 -1.05 25.56
N SER A 18 -21.97 -1.30 24.55
CA SER A 18 -23.12 -0.43 24.29
C SER A 18 -24.25 -0.60 25.31
N GLU A 19 -24.38 -1.79 25.89
CA GLU A 19 -25.36 -2.09 26.94
C GLU A 19 -24.81 -1.72 28.33
N HIS A 20 -23.50 -1.85 28.54
CA HIS A 20 -22.81 -1.57 29.80
C HIS A 20 -21.60 -0.63 29.60
N PRO A 21 -21.83 0.69 29.46
CA PRO A 21 -20.75 1.64 29.17
C PRO A 21 -19.68 1.72 30.28
N ASP A 22 -20.08 1.52 31.54
CA ASP A 22 -19.20 1.66 32.70
C ASP A 22 -18.51 0.35 33.12
N ALA A 23 -18.88 -0.80 32.55
CA ALA A 23 -18.37 -2.12 32.94
C ALA A 23 -16.83 -2.19 32.88
N LYS A 24 -16.21 -2.70 33.94
CA LYS A 24 -14.75 -2.84 34.00
C LYS A 24 -14.29 -3.96 33.05
N PRO A 25 -13.03 -3.91 32.55
CA PRO A 25 -12.54 -4.94 31.62
C PRO A 25 -12.66 -6.39 32.12
N LYS A 26 -12.63 -6.63 33.44
CA LYS A 26 -12.82 -7.96 34.03
C LYS A 26 -14.28 -8.43 33.94
N GLU A 27 -15.22 -7.57 34.32
CA GLU A 27 -16.67 -7.84 34.26
C GLU A 27 -17.13 -8.18 32.83
N ILE A 28 -16.56 -7.49 31.83
CA ILE A 28 -16.85 -7.77 30.42
C ILE A 28 -16.37 -9.17 30.01
N VAL A 29 -15.21 -9.61 30.50
CA VAL A 29 -14.70 -10.97 30.21
C VAL A 29 -15.60 -12.01 30.84
N ASP A 30 -16.04 -11.79 32.09
CA ASP A 30 -16.90 -12.73 32.79
C ASP A 30 -18.29 -12.81 32.13
N GLY A 31 -18.88 -11.68 31.75
CA GLY A 31 -20.16 -11.63 31.04
C GLY A 31 -20.11 -12.28 29.65
N LEU A 32 -19.04 -12.03 28.88
CA LEU A 32 -18.88 -12.66 27.57
C LEU A 32 -18.58 -14.16 27.68
N LYS A 33 -17.90 -14.59 28.75
CA LYS A 33 -17.66 -16.01 29.03
C LYS A 33 -18.97 -16.76 29.34
N GLN A 34 -19.91 -16.12 30.04
CA GLN A 34 -21.27 -16.66 30.25
C GLN A 34 -22.04 -16.81 28.93
N ALA A 35 -21.80 -15.91 27.96
CA ALA A 35 -22.35 -16.00 26.61
C ALA A 35 -21.59 -16.98 25.68
N GLY A 36 -20.62 -17.74 26.22
CA GLY A 36 -19.83 -18.70 25.45
C GLY A 36 -18.72 -18.10 24.59
N VAL A 37 -18.43 -16.80 24.74
CA VAL A 37 -17.40 -16.09 23.97
C VAL A 37 -16.17 -15.87 24.84
N GLU A 38 -15.10 -16.63 24.59
CA GLU A 38 -13.85 -16.47 25.31
C GLU A 38 -13.02 -15.30 24.77
N VAL A 39 -12.79 -14.29 25.62
CA VAL A 39 -12.01 -13.11 25.26
C VAL A 39 -10.99 -12.73 26.33
N GLY A 40 -9.80 -12.33 25.89
CA GLY A 40 -8.74 -11.89 26.79
C GLY A 40 -8.91 -10.43 27.23
N VAL A 41 -8.52 -10.13 28.47
CA VAL A 41 -8.57 -8.79 29.09
C VAL A 41 -7.86 -7.73 28.23
N ASN A 42 -6.75 -8.09 27.59
CA ASN A 42 -5.98 -7.19 26.73
C ASN A 42 -6.78 -6.69 25.51
N LEU A 43 -7.59 -7.57 24.90
CA LEU A 43 -8.43 -7.21 23.76
C LEU A 43 -9.58 -6.30 24.20
N VAL A 44 -10.19 -6.60 25.36
CA VAL A 44 -11.23 -5.75 25.97
C VAL A 44 -10.68 -4.35 26.28
N SER A 45 -9.52 -4.27 26.94
CA SER A 45 -8.85 -3.00 27.25
C SER A 45 -8.52 -2.20 25.99
N SER A 46 -8.02 -2.86 24.95
CA SER A 46 -7.73 -2.25 23.65
C SER A 46 -8.98 -1.73 22.94
N ILE A 47 -10.14 -2.38 23.10
CA ILE A 47 -11.40 -1.93 22.48
C ILE A 47 -12.04 -0.81 23.30
N LYS A 48 -12.03 -0.90 24.65
CA LYS A 48 -12.62 0.10 25.54
C LYS A 48 -11.83 1.41 25.57
N TYR A 49 -10.51 1.32 25.76
CA TYR A 49 -9.64 2.48 25.94
C TYR A 49 -8.78 2.82 24.74
N GLY A 50 -8.66 1.91 23.77
CA GLY A 50 -8.03 2.22 22.50
C GLY A 50 -8.88 3.22 21.75
N LYS A 51 -8.73 4.50 22.09
CA LYS A 51 -9.10 5.60 21.21
C LYS A 51 -8.49 5.23 19.87
N ARG A 52 -9.32 4.97 18.85
CA ARG A 52 -8.89 4.97 17.44
C ARG A 52 -8.07 6.24 17.32
N SER A 53 -6.74 6.12 17.32
CA SER A 53 -5.89 7.28 17.36
C SER A 53 -6.24 8.06 16.10
N LYS A 54 -6.95 9.17 16.31
CA LYS A 54 -7.26 10.11 15.25
C LYS A 54 -5.89 10.46 14.65
N LYS A 55 -5.75 10.15 13.36
CA LYS A 55 -4.50 10.16 12.58
C LYS A 55 -3.71 8.85 12.66
N ALA A 56 -4.24 7.81 12.01
CA ALA A 56 -3.44 7.30 10.89
C ALA A 56 -3.10 8.54 10.06
N THR A 57 -1.87 9.05 10.19
CA THR A 57 -1.37 10.08 9.29
C THR A 57 -1.57 9.53 7.91
N VAL A 58 -2.63 10.01 7.27
CA VAL A 58 -2.89 9.88 5.85
C VAL A 58 -1.68 10.56 5.22
N LYS A 59 -0.60 9.81 5.02
CA LYS A 59 0.45 10.14 4.06
C LYS A 59 -0.08 9.83 2.66
N ALA A 60 -1.37 10.05 2.43
CA ALA A 60 -1.97 10.10 1.12
C ALA A 60 -1.85 11.55 0.65
N GLY A 61 -0.93 11.73 -0.31
CA GLY A 61 -1.24 12.59 -1.45
C GLY A 61 -1.55 14.04 -1.15
N ARG A 62 -0.68 14.77 -0.44
CA ARG A 62 -0.51 16.19 -0.77
C ARG A 62 0.34 16.31 -2.05
N ARG A 63 -0.18 15.75 -3.16
CA ARG A 63 0.15 16.23 -4.52
C ARG A 63 -0.66 17.51 -4.76
N GLY A 64 -0.47 18.50 -3.89
CA GLY A 64 -0.79 19.86 -4.28
C GLY A 64 0.11 20.19 -5.45
N ARG A 65 -0.45 20.78 -6.52
CA ARG A 65 0.27 21.23 -7.73
C ARG A 65 1.64 21.76 -7.33
N ALA A 66 2.70 21.02 -7.66
CA ALA A 66 4.02 21.28 -7.13
C ALA A 66 4.47 22.66 -7.63
N LYS A 67 4.54 23.65 -6.72
CA LYS A 67 5.38 24.83 -6.92
C LYS A 67 6.74 24.30 -7.34
N VAL A 68 7.21 24.68 -8.54
CA VAL A 68 8.43 24.14 -9.16
C VAL A 68 9.52 24.05 -8.09
N SER A 69 10.01 22.83 -7.83
CA SER A 69 11.00 22.60 -6.78
C SER A 69 12.27 23.39 -7.11
N GLY A 70 12.93 23.95 -6.09
CA GLY A 70 14.16 24.73 -6.30
C GLY A 70 15.21 23.98 -7.13
N SER A 71 15.32 22.65 -6.93
CA SER A 71 16.20 21.78 -7.72
C SER A 71 15.80 21.68 -9.19
N GLU A 72 14.51 21.66 -9.48
CA GLU A 72 13.99 21.62 -10.86
C GLU A 72 14.22 22.95 -11.58
N ALA A 73 14.03 24.06 -10.88
CA ALA A 73 14.33 25.39 -11.42
C ALA A 73 15.82 25.56 -11.75
N ILE A 74 16.72 25.03 -10.90
CA ILE A 74 18.16 25.00 -11.18
C ILE A 74 18.46 24.17 -12.43
N ARG A 75 17.91 22.95 -12.55
CA ARG A 75 18.12 22.09 -13.74
C ARG A 75 17.67 22.77 -15.02
N ARG A 76 16.48 23.38 -15.03
CA ARG A 76 15.95 24.12 -16.20
C ARG A 76 16.87 25.29 -16.61
N LEU A 77 17.49 25.98 -15.65
CA LEU A 77 18.45 27.04 -15.96
C LEU A 77 19.77 26.51 -16.49
N LEU A 78 20.27 25.40 -15.94
CA LEU A 78 21.50 24.75 -16.39
C LEU A 78 21.34 24.14 -17.79
N THR A 79 20.17 23.62 -18.16
CA THR A 79 19.88 23.18 -19.53
C THR A 79 20.01 24.33 -20.54
N LYS A 80 19.59 25.55 -20.16
CA LYS A 80 19.70 26.74 -21.01
C LYS A 80 21.07 27.43 -20.94
N ASN A 81 21.80 27.25 -19.84
CA ASN A 81 23.09 27.91 -19.58
C ASN A 81 24.02 26.95 -18.80
N PRO A 82 24.67 25.99 -19.46
CA PRO A 82 25.45 24.95 -18.78
C PRO A 82 26.70 25.50 -18.07
N GLU A 83 27.24 26.62 -18.53
CA GLU A 83 28.46 27.22 -17.99
C GLU A 83 28.22 28.17 -16.80
N ALA A 84 26.97 28.56 -16.54
CA ALA A 84 26.65 29.56 -15.53
C ALA A 84 27.22 29.21 -14.14
N GLY A 85 27.91 30.19 -13.53
CA GLY A 85 28.45 30.06 -12.18
C GLY A 85 27.34 30.00 -11.11
N PRO A 86 27.59 29.38 -9.95
CA PRO A 86 26.58 29.29 -8.87
C PRO A 86 26.02 30.65 -8.41
N LYS A 87 26.86 31.69 -8.38
CA LYS A 87 26.45 33.07 -8.05
C LYS A 87 25.43 33.62 -9.07
N ALA A 88 25.69 33.45 -10.37
CA ALA A 88 24.80 33.89 -11.44
C ALA A 88 23.46 33.14 -11.44
N ILE A 89 23.50 31.83 -11.16
CA ILE A 89 22.28 31.01 -11.05
C ILE A 89 21.41 31.49 -9.88
N ARG A 90 22.01 31.78 -8.73
CA ARG A 90 21.30 32.31 -7.56
C ARG A 90 20.61 33.63 -7.88
N ALA A 91 21.30 34.56 -8.54
CA ALA A 91 20.72 35.84 -8.95
C ALA A 91 19.53 35.67 -9.92
N LYS A 92 19.66 34.80 -10.93
CA LYS A 92 18.59 34.50 -11.89
C LYS A 92 17.36 33.83 -11.24
N LEU A 93 17.57 32.99 -10.23
CA LEU A 93 16.47 32.35 -9.48
C LEU A 93 15.81 33.31 -8.49
N ALA A 94 16.59 34.18 -7.83
CA ALA A 94 16.07 35.22 -6.95
C ALA A 94 15.13 36.18 -7.69
N LYS A 95 15.48 36.58 -8.93
CA LYS A 95 14.59 37.37 -9.81
C LYS A 95 13.24 36.69 -10.09
N LYS A 96 13.17 35.36 -9.98
CA LYS A 96 11.94 34.56 -10.15
C LYS A 96 11.22 34.29 -8.82
N GLY A 97 11.66 34.91 -7.73
CA GLY A 97 11.13 34.67 -6.38
C GLY A 97 11.48 33.30 -5.80
N ILE A 98 12.51 32.63 -6.35
CA ILE A 98 12.96 31.31 -5.89
C ILE A 98 14.28 31.48 -5.14
N ASN A 99 14.19 31.42 -3.81
CA ASN A 99 15.35 31.46 -2.93
C ASN A 99 15.96 30.06 -2.81
N VAL A 100 17.22 29.91 -3.25
CA VAL A 100 17.95 28.64 -3.18
C VAL A 100 19.32 28.84 -2.56
N SER A 101 19.76 27.88 -1.75
CA SER A 101 21.08 27.89 -1.11
C SER A 101 22.20 27.62 -2.13
N ALA A 102 23.38 28.19 -1.89
CA ALA A 102 24.56 27.95 -2.73
C ALA A 102 24.97 26.47 -2.74
N GLY A 103 24.83 25.78 -1.61
CA GLY A 103 25.09 24.33 -1.49
C GLY A 103 24.21 23.51 -2.42
N LEU A 104 22.90 23.81 -2.50
CA LEU A 104 21.98 23.09 -3.38
C LEU A 104 22.33 23.32 -4.86
N ILE A 105 22.72 24.55 -5.23
CA ILE A 105 23.16 24.87 -6.60
C ILE A 105 24.42 24.09 -6.97
N SER A 106 25.42 24.03 -6.07
CA SER A 106 26.65 23.28 -6.30
C SER A 106 26.38 21.78 -6.47
N PHE A 107 25.58 21.20 -5.57
CA PHE A 107 25.18 19.79 -5.63
C PHE A 107 24.45 19.46 -6.93
N VAL A 108 23.45 20.26 -7.32
CA VAL A 108 22.70 20.02 -8.55
C VAL A 108 23.59 20.20 -9.78
N LYS A 109 24.46 21.21 -9.85
CA LYS A 109 25.39 21.42 -10.97
C LYS A 109 26.38 20.26 -11.12
N PHE A 110 26.94 19.78 -10.02
CA PHE A 110 27.88 18.66 -10.02
C PHE A 110 27.21 17.37 -10.50
N ASN A 111 26.00 17.08 -10.01
CA ASN A 111 25.24 15.92 -10.44
C ASN A 111 24.66 16.06 -11.85
N PHE A 112 24.36 17.28 -12.31
CA PHE A 112 23.91 17.56 -13.66
C PHE A 112 24.99 17.22 -14.70
N LYS A 113 26.27 17.55 -14.43
CA LYS A 113 27.40 17.14 -15.29
C LYS A 113 27.63 15.62 -15.28
N LYS A 114 27.35 14.95 -14.15
CA LYS A 114 27.47 13.48 -14.04
C LYS A 114 26.34 12.71 -14.70
N ALA A 115 25.22 13.35 -15.01
CA ALA A 115 24.04 12.70 -15.58
C ALA A 115 24.25 12.11 -16.99
N GLY A 116 25.37 12.43 -17.67
CA GLY A 116 25.79 11.75 -18.90
C GLY A 116 26.43 10.36 -18.66
N LYS A 117 26.83 10.04 -17.43
CA LYS A 117 27.16 8.67 -17.02
C LYS A 117 25.89 8.11 -16.40
N ALA A 118 25.28 7.14 -17.06
CA ALA A 118 24.06 6.49 -16.60
C ALA A 118 24.17 6.24 -15.09
N PRO A 119 23.20 6.70 -14.28
CA PRO A 119 23.20 6.35 -12.87
C PRO A 119 23.27 4.83 -12.80
N SER A 120 24.25 4.26 -12.09
CA SER A 120 24.20 2.85 -11.77
C SER A 120 23.00 2.69 -10.84
N VAL A 121 21.85 2.43 -11.46
CA VAL A 121 20.65 2.10 -10.73
C VAL A 121 20.98 0.74 -10.16
N ARG A 122 21.47 0.71 -8.92
CA ARG A 122 21.18 -0.42 -8.04
C ARG A 122 19.67 -0.39 -7.86
N VAL A 123 18.97 -0.91 -8.87
CA VAL A 123 17.61 -1.39 -8.73
C VAL A 123 17.77 -2.46 -7.68
N ALA A 124 17.53 -2.11 -6.42
CA ALA A 124 17.12 -3.10 -5.46
C ALA A 124 15.95 -3.78 -6.15
N ALA A 125 16.19 -4.99 -6.63
CA ALA A 125 15.23 -5.79 -7.35
C ALA A 125 14.06 -6.01 -6.40
N ARG A 126 13.11 -5.07 -6.40
CA ARG A 126 11.74 -5.38 -6.08
C ARG A 126 11.41 -6.50 -7.05
N ARG A 127 11.37 -7.73 -6.54
CA ARG A 127 10.71 -8.86 -7.18
C ARG A 127 9.23 -8.50 -7.30
N THR A 128 8.90 -7.54 -8.15
CA THR A 128 7.67 -7.57 -8.91
C THR A 128 7.83 -8.80 -9.79
N ALA A 129 7.25 -9.90 -9.33
CA ALA A 129 6.95 -11.04 -10.16
C ALA A 129 6.15 -10.51 -11.34
N VAL A 130 6.87 -10.19 -12.42
CA VAL A 130 6.34 -10.12 -13.76
C VAL A 130 5.81 -11.52 -14.00
N ARG A 131 4.50 -11.71 -13.78
CA ARG A 131 3.79 -12.81 -14.40
C ARG A 131 4.00 -12.60 -15.88
N ARG A 132 4.95 -13.36 -16.41
CA ARG A 132 5.22 -13.54 -17.83
C ARG A 132 3.86 -13.65 -18.50
N ALA A 133 3.54 -12.66 -19.34
CA ALA A 133 2.38 -12.74 -20.21
C ALA A 133 2.60 -13.97 -21.10
N ILE A 134 2.02 -15.09 -20.69
CA ILE A 134 1.78 -16.22 -21.57
C ILE A 134 0.66 -15.73 -22.49
N ALA A 135 0.94 -15.75 -23.79
CA ALA A 135 -0.01 -15.42 -24.83
C ALA A 135 -1.33 -16.17 -24.58
N GLY A 136 -2.44 -15.43 -24.47
CA GLY A 136 -3.75 -15.96 -24.09
C GLY A 136 -4.13 -15.65 -22.64
N SER A 137 -4.30 -14.38 -22.28
CA SER A 137 -4.64 -13.99 -20.91
C SER A 137 -6.07 -14.43 -20.57
N VAL A 138 -6.21 -15.57 -19.91
CA VAL A 138 -7.47 -15.94 -19.26
C VAL A 138 -7.78 -14.86 -18.23
N SER A 139 -8.90 -14.16 -18.41
CA SER A 139 -9.30 -13.09 -17.50
C SER A 139 -9.68 -13.66 -16.13
N PHE A 140 -9.62 -12.85 -15.09
CA PHE A 140 -10.02 -13.29 -13.75
C PHE A 140 -11.47 -13.79 -13.72
N ASP A 141 -12.36 -13.15 -14.48
CA ASP A 141 -13.76 -13.54 -14.59
C ASP A 141 -13.92 -14.90 -15.29
N GLN A 142 -13.09 -15.20 -16.29
CA GLN A 142 -13.05 -16.51 -16.92
C GLN A 142 -12.59 -17.60 -15.94
N LEU A 143 -11.60 -17.32 -15.09
CA LEU A 143 -11.18 -18.26 -14.04
C LEU A 143 -12.30 -18.52 -13.02
N LEU A 144 -13.07 -17.49 -12.67
CA LEU A 144 -14.20 -17.65 -11.75
C LEU A 144 -15.33 -18.46 -12.38
N ALA A 145 -15.61 -18.26 -13.67
CA ALA A 145 -16.58 -19.05 -14.41
C ALA A 145 -16.17 -20.53 -14.46
N VAL A 146 -14.91 -20.83 -14.83
CA VAL A 146 -14.38 -22.21 -14.83
C VAL A 146 -14.44 -22.84 -13.44
N LYS A 147 -14.18 -22.07 -12.38
CA LYS A 147 -14.29 -22.56 -11.01
C LYS A 147 -15.72 -23.01 -10.67
N ARG A 148 -16.74 -22.24 -11.07
CA ARG A 148 -18.15 -22.63 -10.81
C ARG A 148 -18.53 -23.91 -11.53
N VAL A 149 -18.06 -24.10 -12.76
CA VAL A 149 -18.27 -25.35 -13.51
C VAL A 149 -17.57 -26.51 -12.81
N ALA A 150 -16.30 -26.32 -12.41
CA ALA A 150 -15.56 -27.32 -11.64
C ALA A 150 -16.33 -27.71 -10.37
N ASP A 151 -16.81 -26.75 -9.60
CA ASP A 151 -17.56 -27.00 -8.36
C ASP A 151 -18.87 -27.78 -8.63
N SER A 152 -19.56 -27.51 -9.75
CA SER A 152 -20.78 -28.26 -10.13
C SER A 152 -20.51 -29.72 -10.55
N MET A 153 -19.30 -30.01 -11.02
CA MET A 153 -18.87 -31.36 -11.41
C MET A 153 -18.23 -32.14 -10.25
N GLY A 154 -18.22 -31.57 -9.05
CA GLY A 154 -17.63 -32.15 -7.83
C GLY A 154 -16.21 -31.67 -7.52
N GLY A 155 -15.64 -30.78 -8.35
CA GLY A 155 -14.33 -30.18 -8.17
C GLY A 155 -13.46 -30.22 -9.44
N ALA A 156 -12.27 -29.62 -9.33
CA ALA A 156 -11.34 -29.50 -10.46
C ALA A 156 -10.78 -30.85 -10.95
N ALA A 157 -10.78 -31.88 -10.10
CA ALA A 157 -10.30 -33.21 -10.47
C ALA A 157 -11.27 -33.92 -11.44
N GLN A 158 -12.58 -33.92 -11.15
CA GLN A 158 -13.58 -34.51 -12.05
C GLN A 158 -13.71 -33.72 -13.35
N LEU A 159 -13.62 -32.39 -13.31
CA LEU A 159 -13.60 -31.57 -14.53
C LEU A 159 -12.47 -32.00 -15.47
N ARG A 160 -11.29 -32.29 -14.93
CA ARG A 160 -10.13 -32.70 -15.73
C ARG A 160 -10.34 -34.08 -16.35
N GLN A 161 -10.83 -35.04 -15.57
CA GLN A 161 -11.18 -36.38 -16.07
C GLN A 161 -12.25 -36.31 -17.18
N ALA A 162 -13.28 -35.47 -17.01
CA ALA A 162 -14.31 -35.28 -18.02
C ALA A 162 -13.77 -34.66 -19.31
N LEU A 163 -12.86 -33.68 -19.21
CA LEU A 163 -12.18 -33.10 -20.38
C LEU A 163 -11.28 -34.12 -21.09
N ASP A 164 -10.58 -34.96 -20.33
CA ASP A 164 -9.74 -36.03 -20.89
C ASP A 164 -10.59 -37.09 -21.62
N MET A 165 -11.76 -37.48 -21.06
CA MET A 165 -12.70 -38.39 -21.72
C MET A 165 -13.33 -37.78 -22.97
N LEU A 166 -13.67 -36.49 -22.95
CA LEU A 166 -14.17 -35.79 -24.13
C LEU A 166 -13.11 -35.73 -25.25
N ALA A 167 -11.85 -35.50 -24.90
CA ALA A 167 -10.75 -35.48 -25.86
C ALA A 167 -10.48 -36.86 -26.50
N GLN A 168 -10.90 -37.96 -25.86
CA GLN A 168 -10.83 -39.31 -26.43
C GLN A 168 -11.99 -39.63 -27.40
N LEU A 169 -13.07 -38.85 -27.35
CA LEU A 169 -14.25 -39.00 -28.20
C LEU A 169 -14.25 -38.07 -29.42
N SER A 170 -13.32 -37.11 -29.48
CA SER A 170 -13.09 -36.18 -30.59
C SER A 170 -11.91 -36.61 -31.45
#